data_AF-A0A7X0SK66-F1
#
_entry.id   AF-A0A7X0SK66-F1
#
_cell.length_a   1.000
_cell.length_b   1.000
_cell.length_c   1.000
_cell.angle_alpha   90.00
_cell.angle_beta   90.00
_cell.angle_gamma   90.00
#
_symmetry.space_group_name_H-M   'P 1'
#
loop_
_entity.id
_entity.type
_entity.pdbx_description
1 polymer ?
#
loop_
_entity_poly.entity_id
_entity_poly.type
_entity_poly.pdbx_seq_one_letter_code
_entity_poly.pdbx_strand_id
1 'polypeptide(L)'
;MFIVVLFGLVFQNLTDMFVNVKYDLYGFFQKGVDWLSLLPMLGLFPSAILIFFNFYPWNNGKRSVLYVGMATAFLVGFEYLSLLAGYFYYHKWKLWWSVIEYPILLYINIGFFKVYKIMTKPADGGRS
;
A
#
# COMPACT_ATOMS: atom_id res chain seq x y z
N MET A 1 -3.89 15.40 -1.42
CA MET A 1 -3.71 14.10 -0.74
C MET A 1 -4.77 13.08 -1.13
N PHE A 2 -6.06 13.43 -1.16
CA PHE A 2 -7.14 12.52 -1.56
C PHE A 2 -6.90 11.77 -2.88
N ILE A 3 -6.44 12.45 -3.94
CA ILE A 3 -6.11 11.83 -5.24
C ILE A 3 -5.04 10.73 -5.12
N VAL A 4 -4.05 10.92 -4.25
CA VAL A 4 -2.96 9.96 -4.05
C VAL A 4 -3.45 8.75 -3.25
N VAL A 5 -4.34 8.96 -2.28
CA VAL A 5 -4.99 7.88 -1.53
C VAL A 5 -5.91 7.06 -2.44
N LEU A 6 -6.71 7.73 -3.28
CA LEU A 6 -7.56 7.05 -4.27
C LEU A 6 -6.72 6.26 -5.27
N PHE A 7 -5.64 6.84 -5.79
CA PHE A 7 -4.71 6.13 -6.67
C PHE A 7 -4.16 4.87 -5.99
N GLY A 8 -3.64 5.01 -4.76
CA GLY A 8 -3.10 3.87 -4.01
C GLY A 8 -4.13 2.79 -3.74
N LEU A 9 -5.35 3.18 -3.35
CA LEU A 9 -6.46 2.24 -3.15
C LEU A 9 -6.81 1.49 -4.43
N VAL A 10 -6.99 2.19 -5.56
CA VAL A 10 -7.35 1.55 -6.82
C VAL A 10 -6.22 0.65 -7.32
N PHE A 11 -4.97 1.11 -7.24
CA PHE A 11 -3.81 0.34 -7.67
C PHE A 11 -3.64 -0.94 -6.86
N GLN A 12 -3.84 -0.87 -5.54
CA GLN A 12 -3.79 -2.04 -4.68
C GLN A 12 -4.94 -3.01 -4.98
N ASN A 13 -6.17 -2.52 -5.14
CA ASN A 13 -7.31 -3.36 -5.52
C ASN A 13 -7.12 -4.07 -6.86
N LEU A 14 -6.51 -3.39 -7.84
CA LEU A 14 -6.17 -4.01 -9.12
C LEU A 14 -5.12 -5.12 -8.93
N THR A 15 -4.07 -4.84 -8.16
CA THR A 15 -3.03 -5.84 -7.82
C THR A 15 -3.67 -7.05 -7.14
N ASP A 16 -4.55 -6.85 -6.16
CA ASP A 16 -5.29 -7.91 -5.48
C ASP A 16 -6.18 -8.69 -6.47
N MET A 17 -6.87 -8.05 -7.41
CA MET A 17 -7.63 -8.77 -8.44
C MET A 17 -6.73 -9.68 -9.31
N PHE A 18 -5.53 -9.24 -9.66
CA PHE A 18 -4.59 -10.10 -10.40
C PHE A 18 -4.04 -11.22 -9.52
N VAL A 19 -3.57 -10.92 -8.31
CA VAL A 19 -2.83 -11.86 -7.45
C VAL A 19 -3.77 -12.83 -6.72
N ASN A 20 -4.86 -12.33 -6.16
CA ASN A 20 -5.88 -13.12 -5.45
C ASN A 20 -6.88 -13.74 -6.43
N VAL A 21 -7.61 -12.95 -7.23
CA VAL A 21 -8.73 -13.48 -8.03
C VAL A 21 -8.26 -14.31 -9.23
N LYS A 22 -7.21 -13.87 -9.93
CA LYS A 22 -6.73 -14.57 -11.14
C LYS A 22 -5.74 -15.69 -10.85
N TYR A 23 -4.84 -15.52 -9.88
CA TYR A 23 -3.80 -16.51 -9.56
C TYR A 23 -4.04 -17.30 -8.27
N ASP A 24 -5.05 -16.95 -7.46
CA ASP A 24 -5.44 -17.63 -6.21
C ASP A 24 -4.24 -17.82 -5.26
N LEU A 25 -3.38 -16.80 -5.18
CA LEU A 25 -2.13 -16.90 -4.43
C LEU A 25 -2.36 -16.71 -2.92
N TYR A 26 -3.20 -15.74 -2.55
CA TYR A 26 -3.61 -15.44 -1.16
C TYR A 26 -5.00 -14.79 -1.10
N GLY A 27 -5.66 -14.82 0.07
CA GLY A 27 -6.90 -14.08 0.32
C GLY A 27 -7.15 -13.84 1.82
N PHE A 28 -8.08 -12.93 2.17
CA PHE A 28 -8.38 -12.57 3.56
C PHE A 28 -9.28 -13.65 4.23
N PHE A 29 -10.57 -13.80 3.89
CA PHE A 29 -11.45 -14.71 4.66
C PHE A 29 -11.90 -15.96 3.91
N GLN A 30 -12.35 -15.83 2.66
CA GLN A 30 -12.81 -16.96 1.84
C GLN A 30 -12.48 -16.74 0.36
N LYS A 31 -12.36 -17.84 -0.39
CA LYS A 31 -12.15 -17.78 -1.84
C LYS A 31 -13.41 -17.28 -2.54
N GLY A 32 -13.30 -16.13 -3.22
CA GLY A 32 -14.42 -15.51 -3.95
C GLY A 32 -14.66 -14.06 -3.52
N VAL A 33 -15.85 -13.55 -3.82
CA VAL A 33 -16.27 -12.20 -3.38
C VAL A 33 -16.55 -12.25 -1.89
N ASP A 34 -15.60 -11.78 -1.11
CA ASP A 34 -15.72 -11.68 0.33
C ASP A 34 -16.01 -10.23 0.74
N TRP A 35 -17.25 -9.99 1.17
CA TRP A 35 -17.72 -8.69 1.62
C TRP A 35 -17.02 -8.20 2.89
N LEU A 36 -16.47 -9.09 3.71
CA LEU A 36 -15.71 -8.70 4.90
C LEU A 36 -14.33 -8.13 4.53
N SER A 37 -13.75 -8.56 3.41
CA SER A 37 -12.53 -7.98 2.84
C SER A 37 -12.70 -6.50 2.44
N LEU A 38 -13.93 -6.00 2.29
CA LEU A 38 -14.18 -4.58 2.04
C LEU A 38 -13.81 -3.69 3.25
N LEU A 39 -13.88 -4.21 4.47
CA LEU A 39 -13.50 -3.45 5.67
C LEU A 39 -12.00 -3.06 5.65
N PRO A 40 -11.06 -4.01 5.50
CA PRO A 40 -9.66 -3.63 5.33
C PRO A 40 -9.42 -2.83 4.05
N MET A 41 -10.16 -3.11 2.97
CA MET A 41 -10.00 -2.37 1.70
C MET A 41 -10.39 -0.89 1.78
N LEU A 42 -11.51 -0.56 2.41
CA LEU A 42 -12.05 0.79 2.44
C LEU A 42 -11.66 1.56 3.69
N GLY A 43 -11.41 0.87 4.80
CA GLY A 43 -11.01 1.49 6.07
C GLY A 43 -9.51 1.47 6.27
N LEU A 44 -8.94 0.27 6.28
CA LEU A 44 -7.57 0.05 6.75
C LEU A 44 -6.52 0.54 5.75
N PHE A 45 -6.65 0.21 4.45
CA PHE A 45 -5.68 0.64 3.45
C PHE A 45 -5.63 2.16 3.23
N PRO A 46 -6.76 2.90 3.08
CA PRO A 46 -6.71 4.35 2.96
C PRO A 46 -6.08 5.03 4.17
N SER A 47 -6.42 4.53 5.37
CA SER A 47 -5.85 5.03 6.63
C SER A 47 -4.34 4.79 6.68
N ALA A 48 -3.89 3.59 6.31
CA ALA A 48 -2.48 3.26 6.26
C ALA A 48 -1.71 4.14 5.26
N ILE A 49 -2.25 4.37 4.06
CA ILE A 49 -1.64 5.25 3.05
C ILE A 49 -1.56 6.70 3.57
N LEU A 50 -2.61 7.21 4.21
CA LEU A 50 -2.63 8.55 4.81
C LEU A 50 -1.56 8.70 5.88
N ILE A 51 -1.49 7.76 6.84
CA ILE A 51 -0.48 7.74 7.90
C ILE A 51 0.91 7.68 7.28
N PHE A 52 1.12 6.77 6.32
CA PHE A 52 2.39 6.60 5.65
C PHE A 52 2.91 7.92 5.06
N PHE A 53 2.10 8.62 4.27
CA PHE A 53 2.50 9.87 3.64
C PHE A 53 2.65 11.05 4.61
N ASN A 54 1.86 11.09 5.68
CA ASN A 54 1.91 12.16 6.66
C ASN A 54 3.26 12.16 7.42
N PHE A 55 3.75 10.98 7.78
CA PHE A 55 5.03 10.83 8.50
C PHE A 55 6.23 10.58 7.58
N TYR A 56 6.02 10.47 6.26
CA TYR A 56 7.10 10.20 5.32
C TYR A 56 8.14 11.35 5.29
N PRO A 57 9.43 11.08 5.55
CA PRO A 57 10.44 12.12 5.62
C PRO A 57 10.90 12.54 4.22
N TRP A 58 10.21 13.52 3.61
CA TRP A 58 10.45 13.98 2.23
C TRP A 58 11.84 14.61 1.99
N ASN A 59 12.43 15.22 3.02
CA ASN A 59 13.65 16.03 2.87
C ASN A 59 14.95 15.26 3.16
N ASN A 60 14.88 13.97 3.50
CA ASN A 60 16.05 13.19 3.88
C ASN A 60 15.99 11.76 3.34
N GLY A 61 16.66 11.53 2.20
CA GLY A 61 16.60 10.25 1.48
C GLY A 61 17.01 9.02 2.31
N LYS A 62 17.98 9.16 3.23
CA LYS A 62 18.37 8.05 4.13
C LYS A 62 17.26 7.69 5.09
N ARG A 63 16.62 8.70 5.70
CA ARG A 63 15.46 8.49 6.57
C ARG A 63 14.25 7.99 5.78
N SER A 64 14.08 8.40 4.52
CA SER A 64 13.02 7.90 3.65
C SER A 64 13.13 6.40 3.40
N VAL A 65 14.32 5.92 3.06
CA VAL A 65 14.57 4.49 2.82
C VAL A 65 14.36 3.68 4.11
N LEU A 66 14.88 4.15 5.23
CA LEU A 66 14.67 3.50 6.53
C LEU A 66 13.18 3.45 6.90
N TYR A 67 12.45 4.54 6.67
CA TYR A 67 11.03 4.63 6.93
C TYR A 67 10.22 3.66 6.06
N VAL A 68 10.55 3.53 4.77
CA VAL A 68 9.95 2.52 3.89
C VAL A 68 10.24 1.12 4.43
N GLY A 69 11.48 0.83 4.85
CA GLY A 69 11.83 -0.47 5.44
C GLY A 69 11.05 -0.77 6.73
N MET A 70 10.90 0.21 7.62
CA MET A 70 10.08 0.07 8.84
C MET A 70 8.60 -0.13 8.52
N ALA A 71 8.05 0.62 7.56
CA ALA A 71 6.66 0.47 7.11
C ALA A 71 6.43 -0.92 6.47
N THR A 72 7.36 -1.39 5.65
CA THR A 72 7.34 -2.76 5.11
C THR A 72 7.36 -3.80 6.22
N ALA A 73 8.26 -3.68 7.20
CA ALA A 73 8.31 -4.61 8.33
C ALA A 73 7.00 -4.62 9.13
N PHE A 74 6.39 -3.45 9.33
CA PHE A 74 5.09 -3.33 10.00
C PHE A 74 3.97 -4.02 9.20
N LEU A 75 3.90 -3.80 7.88
CA LEU A 75 2.90 -4.43 7.00
C LEU A 75 3.04 -5.95 6.96
N VAL A 76 4.27 -6.46 6.81
CA VAL A 76 4.55 -7.91 6.85
C VAL A 76 4.20 -8.50 8.22
N GLY A 77 4.53 -7.79 9.29
CA GLY A 77 4.16 -8.21 10.65
C GLY A 77 2.64 -8.27 10.85
N PHE A 78 1.92 -7.26 10.35
CA PHE A 78 0.46 -7.24 10.39
C PHE A 78 -0.17 -8.37 9.58
N GLU A 79 0.35 -8.65 8.38
CA GLU A 79 -0.06 -9.78 7.56
C GLU A 79 0.20 -11.11 8.28
N TYR A 80 1.37 -11.27 8.90
CA TYR A 80 1.71 -12.46 9.67
C TYR A 80 0.76 -12.68 10.86
N LEU A 81 0.43 -11.62 11.59
CA LEU A 81 -0.56 -11.69 12.67
C LEU A 81 -1.95 -12.03 12.14
N SER A 82 -2.32 -11.51 10.97
CA SER A 82 -3.60 -11.80 10.31
C SER A 82 -3.69 -13.26 9.87
N LEU A 83 -2.60 -13.85 9.38
CA LEU A 83 -2.51 -15.29 9.11
C LEU A 83 -2.69 -16.13 10.37
N LEU A 84 -2.01 -15.77 11.46
CA LEU A 84 -2.12 -16.49 12.74
C LEU A 84 -3.53 -16.40 13.35
N ALA A 85 -4.19 -15.25 13.19
CA ALA A 85 -5.55 -15.03 13.66
C ALA A 85 -6.61 -15.75 12.78
N GLY A 86 -6.21 -16.34 11.64
CA GLY A 86 -7.13 -16.97 10.69
C GLY A 86 -7.93 -15.98 9.84
N TYR A 87 -7.52 -14.71 9.82
CA TYR A 87 -8.09 -13.65 8.97
C TYR A 87 -7.43 -13.56 7.60
N PHE A 88 -6.43 -14.40 7.33
CA PHE A 88 -5.73 -14.46 6.05
C PHE A 88 -5.35 -15.90 5.77
N TYR A 89 -5.38 -16.31 4.51
CA TYR A 89 -4.93 -17.63 4.09
C TYR A 89 -3.98 -17.54 2.89
N TYR A 90 -2.96 -18.38 2.91
CA TYR A 90 -2.06 -18.59 1.79
C TYR A 90 -2.41 -19.87 1.05
N HIS A 91 -2.46 -19.80 -0.27
CA HIS A 91 -2.56 -20.99 -1.12
C HIS A 91 -1.20 -21.33 -1.72
N LYS A 92 -0.64 -20.43 -2.53
CA LYS A 92 0.70 -20.56 -3.14
C LYS A 92 1.62 -19.40 -2.80
N TRP A 93 1.10 -18.40 -2.09
CA TRP A 93 1.88 -17.27 -1.63
C TRP A 93 2.75 -17.63 -0.42
N LYS A 94 3.86 -16.91 -0.29
CA LYS A 94 4.77 -17.02 0.84
C LYS A 94 4.99 -15.62 1.37
N LEU A 95 5.12 -15.48 2.69
CA LEU A 95 5.38 -14.20 3.37
C LEU A 95 6.57 -13.42 2.75
N TRP A 96 7.58 -14.14 2.23
CA TRP A 96 8.73 -13.54 1.54
C TRP A 96 8.38 -12.74 0.28
N TRP A 97 7.33 -13.13 -0.44
CA TRP A 97 6.85 -12.38 -1.59
C TRP A 97 6.27 -11.04 -1.14
N SER A 98 5.55 -11.01 -0.01
CA SER A 98 5.04 -9.78 0.59
C SER A 98 6.15 -8.82 1.03
N VAL A 99 7.27 -9.35 1.54
CA VAL A 99 8.45 -8.54 1.91
C VAL A 99 9.00 -7.75 0.71
N ILE A 100 8.86 -8.27 -0.51
CA ILE A 100 9.30 -7.62 -1.75
C ILE A 100 8.18 -6.76 -2.35
N GLU A 101 6.94 -7.23 -2.30
CA GLU A 101 5.78 -6.53 -2.85
C GLU A 101 5.52 -5.19 -2.14
N TYR A 102 5.45 -5.18 -0.80
CA TYR A 102 5.13 -3.98 -0.05
C TYR A 102 6.07 -2.79 -0.31
N PRO A 103 7.41 -2.92 -0.30
CA PRO A 103 8.28 -1.79 -0.61
C PRO A 103 8.09 -1.30 -2.04
N ILE A 104 7.84 -2.20 -3.01
CA ILE A 104 7.53 -1.81 -4.40
C ILE A 104 6.25 -0.98 -4.45
N LEU A 105 5.16 -1.43 -3.81
CA LEU A 105 3.89 -0.70 -3.73
C LEU A 105 4.06 0.68 -3.09
N LEU A 106 4.83 0.78 -1.99
CA LEU A 106 5.11 2.05 -1.31
C LEU A 106 5.91 3.00 -2.21
N TYR A 107 6.94 2.52 -2.92
CA TYR A 107 7.73 3.35 -3.83
C TYR A 107 6.92 3.82 -5.05
N ILE A 108 6.03 2.99 -5.61
CA ILE A 108 5.12 3.39 -6.68
C ILE A 108 4.22 4.54 -6.21
N ASN A 109 3.65 4.43 -5.01
CA ASN A 109 2.84 5.49 -4.40
C ASN A 109 3.64 6.78 -4.18
N ILE A 110 4.87 6.69 -3.65
CA ILE A 110 5.77 7.85 -3.50
C ILE A 110 6.08 8.50 -4.85
N GLY A 111 6.35 7.70 -5.88
CA GLY A 111 6.60 8.16 -7.24
C GLY A 111 5.40 8.93 -7.79
N PHE A 112 4.20 8.36 -7.67
CA PHE A 112 2.97 9.00 -8.07
C PHE A 112 2.74 10.33 -7.34
N PHE A 113 2.94 10.37 -6.02
CA PHE A 113 2.83 11.61 -5.23
C PHE A 113 3.78 12.70 -5.74
N LYS A 114 5.02 12.35 -6.07
CA LYS A 114 6.01 13.29 -6.61
C LYS A 114 5.57 13.83 -7.96
N VAL A 115 5.11 12.97 -8.87
CA VAL A 115 4.60 13.36 -10.19
C VAL A 115 3.40 14.29 -10.04
N TYR A 116 2.43 13.93 -9.20
CA TYR A 116 1.28 14.76 -8.90
C TYR A 116 1.70 16.16 -8.41
N LYS A 117 2.63 16.23 -7.45
CA LYS A 117 3.12 17.51 -6.92
C LYS A 117 3.84 18.36 -7.98
N ILE A 118 4.54 17.73 -8.92
CA ILE A 118 5.18 18.43 -10.04
C ILE A 118 4.12 19.00 -10.99
N MET A 119 3.10 18.22 -11.33
CA MET A 119 2.02 18.65 -12.24
C MET A 119 1.13 19.73 -11.64
N THR A 120 0.90 19.70 -10.33
CA THR A 120 0.07 20.71 -9.64
C THR A 120 0.88 21.90 -9.13
N LYS A 121 2.20 21.94 -9.34
CA LYS A 121 2.96 23.16 -9.05
C LYS A 121 2.48 24.23 -10.02
N PRO A 122 1.99 25.38 -9.53
CA PRO A 122 1.65 26.49 -10.41
C PRO A 122 2.90 26.88 -11.22
N ALA A 123 2.72 27.21 -12.49
CA ALA A 123 3.80 27.60 -13.41
C ALA A 123 4.51 28.89 -12.97
N ASP A 124 3.94 29.64 -12.02
CA ASP A 124 4.49 30.90 -11.55
C ASP A 124 5.48 30.69 -10.40
N GLY A 125 6.75 30.53 -10.78
CA GLY A 125 7.88 31.03 -9.99
C GLY A 125 7.95 32.56 -10.03
N GLY A 126 6.84 33.27 -9.80
CA GLY A 126 6.75 34.72 -9.93
C GLY A 126 5.64 35.32 -9.07
N ARG A 127 6.06 36.14 -8.10
CA ARG A 127 5.28 37.01 -7.19
C ARG A 127 4.64 36.35 -5.97
N SER A 128 5.36 36.39 -4.84
CA SER A 128 5.16 37.43 -3.81
C SER A 128 6.33 37.38 -2.83
#